data_AF-Q6XI10-F1
#
_entry.id   AF-Q6XI10-F1
#
_cell.length_a   1.000
_cell.length_b   1.000
_cell.length_c   1.000
_cell.angle_alpha   90.00
_cell.angle_beta   90.00
_cell.angle_gamma   90.00
#
_symmetry.space_group_name_H-M   'P 1'
#
loop_
_entity.id
_entity.type
_entity.pdbx_description
1 polymer ?
#
loop_
_entity_poly.entity_id
_entity_poly.type
_entity_poly.pdbx_seq_one_letter_code
_entity_poly.pdbx_strand_id
1 'polypeptide(L)'
;MRNFVIIFSLSLALGIASATDYCKKSCGSTKNLGCDNKGAWSSSCPSDATLLTLTSAQKDALVARTNQYRNEIAGGLNANLSAACRMATIKWNDELAYLASLNVRSCQMQHDGCHNTDAFDWSGQNLAWMGYYNPLNVTHYLEWGVDMWYSEVKYTKQAYIDAYPSNYNGPAIGHFTVLVADRNT
;
A
#
# COMPACT_ATOMS: atom_id res chain seq x y z
N MET A 1 59.24 19.01 -9.66
CA MET A 1 57.87 19.03 -9.13
C MET A 1 57.15 17.82 -9.71
N ARG A 2 56.80 16.83 -8.88
CA ARG A 2 56.29 15.54 -9.33
C ARG A 2 54.76 15.55 -9.22
N ASN A 3 54.08 15.74 -10.34
CA ASN A 3 52.62 15.79 -10.37
C ASN A 3 52.07 14.37 -10.18
N PHE A 4 51.33 14.15 -9.09
CA PHE A 4 50.56 12.94 -8.86
C PHE A 4 49.14 13.16 -9.42
N VAL A 5 48.74 12.33 -10.38
CA VAL A 5 47.36 12.27 -10.88
C VAL A 5 46.63 11.22 -10.05
N ILE A 6 45.63 11.63 -9.28
CA ILE A 6 44.76 10.74 -8.51
C ILE A 6 43.51 10.48 -9.35
N ILE A 7 43.34 9.25 -9.83
CA ILE A 7 42.15 8.80 -10.55
C ILE A 7 41.18 8.20 -9.52
N PHE A 8 40.08 8.89 -9.23
CA PHE A 8 38.98 8.32 -8.46
C PHE A 8 38.12 7.43 -9.39
N SER A 9 38.25 6.11 -9.26
CA SER A 9 37.33 5.17 -9.91
C SER A 9 36.05 5.06 -9.08
N LEU A 10 34.95 5.66 -9.56
CA LEU A 10 33.62 5.50 -8.97
C LEU A 10 33.06 4.14 -9.41
N SER A 11 33.34 3.08 -8.65
CA SER A 11 32.75 1.77 -8.89
C SER A 11 31.27 1.80 -8.52
N LEU A 12 30.40 1.86 -9.53
CA LEU A 12 28.95 1.73 -9.39
C LEU A 12 28.63 0.28 -9.00
N ALA A 13 28.37 0.03 -7.72
CA ALA A 13 27.89 -1.26 -7.26
C ALA A 13 26.46 -1.46 -7.77
N LEU A 14 26.31 -2.17 -8.88
CA LEU A 14 25.03 -2.68 -9.35
C LEU A 14 24.60 -3.79 -8.38
N GLY A 15 23.80 -3.43 -7.38
CA GLY A 15 23.11 -4.40 -6.55
C GLY A 15 22.17 -5.22 -7.41
N ILE A 16 22.39 -6.53 -7.49
CA ILE A 16 21.43 -7.44 -8.12
C ILE A 16 20.24 -7.53 -7.16
N ALA A 17 19.15 -6.84 -7.46
CA ALA A 17 17.89 -7.07 -6.78
C ALA A 17 17.39 -8.47 -7.20
N SER A 18 17.51 -9.45 -6.31
CA SER A 18 16.86 -10.74 -6.51
C SER A 18 15.35 -10.53 -6.39
N ALA A 19 14.59 -11.09 -7.32
CA ALA A 19 13.15 -11.19 -7.14
C ALA A 19 12.85 -12.08 -5.92
N THR A 20 11.88 -11.69 -5.09
CA THR A 20 11.42 -12.47 -3.94
C THR A 20 10.88 -13.82 -4.41
N ASP A 21 11.34 -14.90 -3.79
CA ASP A 21 10.73 -16.22 -3.94
C ASP A 21 9.50 -16.33 -3.04
N TYR A 22 8.35 -15.89 -3.55
CA TYR A 22 7.09 -15.85 -2.79
C TYR A 22 6.67 -17.22 -2.24
N CYS A 23 7.10 -18.33 -2.84
CA CYS A 23 6.80 -19.67 -2.34
C CYS A 23 7.48 -19.97 -0.99
N LYS A 24 8.51 -19.21 -0.63
CA LYS A 24 9.17 -19.26 0.69
C LYS A 24 8.63 -18.23 1.68
N LYS A 25 7.62 -17.44 1.31
CA LYS A 25 7.06 -16.32 2.09
C LYS A 25 5.63 -16.55 2.54
N SER A 26 5.37 -17.66 3.23
CA SER A 26 4.04 -17.96 3.77
C SER A 26 3.73 -17.16 5.03
N CYS A 27 2.45 -16.93 5.28
CA CYS A 27 1.93 -16.31 6.50
C CYS A 27 1.42 -17.44 7.39
N GLY A 28 2.32 -18.04 8.17
CA GLY A 28 2.07 -19.32 8.83
C GLY A 28 1.86 -20.44 7.81
N SER A 29 0.69 -21.09 7.83
CA SER A 29 0.31 -22.12 6.85
C SER A 29 -0.31 -21.57 5.56
N THR A 30 -0.55 -20.26 5.47
CA THR A 30 -1.18 -19.65 4.29
C THR A 30 -0.15 -19.38 3.20
N LYS A 31 -0.37 -19.94 2.01
CA LYS A 31 0.48 -19.73 0.82
C LYS A 31 0.45 -18.26 0.40
N ASN A 32 1.62 -17.72 0.04
CA ASN A 32 1.73 -16.38 -0.53
C ASN A 32 0.99 -16.28 -1.87
N LEU A 33 0.28 -15.17 -2.08
CA LEU A 33 -0.44 -14.87 -3.31
C LEU A 33 0.45 -14.87 -4.56
N GLY A 34 1.72 -14.47 -4.42
CA GLY A 34 2.68 -14.48 -5.51
C GLY A 34 3.23 -15.87 -5.87
N CYS A 35 3.05 -16.88 -5.01
CA CYS A 35 3.59 -18.22 -5.26
C CYS A 35 2.78 -18.98 -6.32
N ASP A 36 3.46 -19.40 -7.39
CA ASP A 36 2.88 -20.02 -8.60
C ASP A 36 1.82 -19.16 -9.32
N ASN A 37 1.73 -17.87 -9.00
CA ASN A 37 0.76 -16.97 -9.59
C ASN A 37 1.38 -16.19 -10.75
N LYS A 38 0.94 -16.50 -11.96
CA LYS A 38 1.43 -15.86 -13.20
C LYS A 38 0.63 -14.62 -13.62
N GLY A 39 -0.27 -14.13 -12.77
CA GLY A 39 -1.12 -12.96 -13.06
C GLY A 39 -2.25 -13.25 -14.06
N ALA A 40 -2.77 -14.48 -14.09
CA ALA A 40 -3.97 -14.80 -14.84
C ALA A 40 -5.21 -14.18 -14.17
N TRP A 41 -6.22 -13.83 -14.96
CA TRP A 41 -7.52 -13.41 -14.44
C TRP A 41 -8.26 -14.61 -13.85
N SER A 42 -8.90 -14.41 -12.70
CA SER A 42 -9.83 -15.39 -12.13
C SER A 42 -11.06 -15.55 -13.02
N SER A 43 -11.69 -16.72 -12.99
CA SER A 43 -12.95 -16.99 -13.69
C SER A 43 -14.13 -16.13 -13.19
N SER A 44 -13.98 -15.47 -12.04
CA SER A 44 -14.94 -14.50 -11.51
C SER A 44 -14.87 -13.14 -12.19
N CYS A 45 -13.83 -12.86 -12.95
CA CYS A 45 -13.69 -11.60 -13.67
C CYS A 45 -14.59 -11.58 -14.92
N PRO A 46 -15.15 -10.41 -15.28
CA PRO A 46 -15.75 -10.20 -16.61
C PRO A 46 -14.75 -10.47 -17.74
N SER A 47 -15.25 -10.86 -18.91
CA SER A 47 -14.42 -11.18 -20.08
C SER A 47 -13.62 -10.00 -20.63
N ASP A 48 -14.08 -8.77 -20.35
CA ASP A 48 -13.45 -7.51 -20.75
C ASP A 48 -12.63 -6.86 -19.62
N ALA A 49 -12.38 -7.59 -18.53
CA ALA A 49 -11.58 -7.11 -17.40
C ALA A 49 -10.20 -6.62 -17.88
N THR A 50 -9.87 -5.38 -17.49
CA THR A 50 -8.61 -4.73 -17.85
C THR A 50 -7.94 -4.22 -16.59
N LEU A 51 -6.65 -4.53 -16.44
CA LEU A 51 -5.82 -3.96 -15.38
C LEU A 51 -5.30 -2.60 -15.86
N LEU A 52 -5.53 -1.55 -15.08
CA LEU A 52 -5.01 -0.22 -15.39
C LEU A 52 -3.54 -0.13 -15.01
N THR A 53 -2.69 0.23 -15.98
CA THR A 53 -1.29 0.58 -15.71
C THR A 53 -1.22 2.02 -15.23
N LEU A 54 -0.86 2.23 -13.97
CA LEU A 54 -0.72 3.58 -13.41
C LEU A 54 0.52 4.28 -13.94
N THR A 55 0.36 5.51 -14.41
CA THR A 55 1.48 6.40 -14.76
C THR A 55 2.22 6.85 -13.50
N SER A 56 3.45 7.36 -13.64
CA SER A 56 4.20 7.91 -12.49
C SER A 56 3.40 9.00 -11.77
N ALA A 57 2.75 9.91 -12.51
CA ALA A 57 1.93 10.97 -11.92
C ALA A 57 0.73 10.41 -11.12
N GLN A 58 0.14 9.30 -11.55
CA GLN A 58 -0.96 8.64 -10.82
C GLN A 58 -0.48 7.92 -9.56
N LYS A 59 0.68 7.25 -9.63
CA LYS A 59 1.34 6.67 -8.44
C LYS A 59 1.68 7.76 -7.42
N ASP A 60 2.24 8.87 -7.89
CA ASP A 60 2.60 10.02 -7.07
C ASP A 60 1.37 10.68 -6.43
N ALA A 61 0.26 10.81 -7.16
CA ALA A 61 -0.99 11.35 -6.61
C ALA A 61 -1.54 10.48 -5.47
N LEU A 62 -1.57 9.16 -5.64
CA LEU A 62 -2.01 8.23 -4.59
C LEU A 62 -1.16 8.35 -3.31
N VAL A 63 0.18 8.36 -3.49
CA VAL A 63 1.13 8.48 -2.39
C VAL A 63 1.04 9.86 -1.73
N ALA A 64 0.94 10.93 -2.52
CA ALA A 64 0.81 12.30 -2.02
C ALA A 64 -0.47 12.47 -1.20
N ARG A 65 -1.60 11.95 -1.68
CA ARG A 65 -2.87 12.02 -0.95
C ARG A 65 -2.82 11.23 0.36
N THR A 66 -2.21 10.06 0.34
CA THR A 66 -1.99 9.27 1.57
C THR A 66 -1.11 10.02 2.57
N ASN A 67 0.00 10.61 2.10
CA ASN A 67 0.93 11.37 2.93
C ASN A 67 0.32 12.67 3.47
N GLN A 68 -0.59 13.31 2.73
CA GLN A 68 -1.35 14.46 3.23
C GLN A 68 -2.09 14.08 4.52
N TYR A 69 -2.88 12.99 4.49
CA TYR A 69 -3.63 12.55 5.66
C TYR A 69 -2.75 12.07 6.81
N ARG A 70 -1.66 11.36 6.51
CA ARG A 70 -0.66 10.98 7.52
C ARG A 70 -0.07 12.21 8.20
N ASN A 71 0.22 13.28 7.45
CA ASN A 71 0.73 14.54 7.99
C ASN A 71 -0.32 15.29 8.83
N GLU A 72 -1.60 15.29 8.42
CA GLU A 72 -2.70 15.86 9.20
C GLU A 72 -2.84 15.20 10.58
N ILE A 73 -2.83 13.85 10.61
CA ILE A 73 -2.87 13.09 11.87
C ILE A 73 -1.59 13.34 12.69
N ALA A 74 -0.42 13.30 12.06
CA ALA A 74 0.84 13.53 12.75
C ALA A 74 0.93 14.91 13.40
N GLY A 75 0.40 15.93 12.74
CA GLY A 75 0.33 17.30 13.24
C GLY A 75 -0.72 17.55 14.32
N GLY A 76 -1.54 16.55 14.67
CA GLY A 76 -2.64 16.73 15.63
C GLY A 76 -3.76 17.63 15.11
N LEU A 77 -3.94 17.70 13.79
CA LEU A 77 -4.97 18.53 13.16
C LEU A 77 -6.37 17.87 13.18
N ASN A 78 -6.46 16.64 13.67
CA ASN A 78 -7.71 15.91 13.84
C ASN A 78 -8.16 15.97 15.30
N ALA A 79 -9.39 16.44 15.56
CA ALA A 79 -9.90 16.61 16.92
C ALA A 79 -10.10 15.30 17.71
N ASN A 80 -10.16 14.14 17.03
CA ASN A 80 -10.40 12.84 17.68
C ASN A 80 -9.11 12.16 18.14
N LEU A 81 -7.96 12.58 17.63
CA LEU A 81 -6.68 11.88 17.78
C LEU A 81 -5.57 12.84 18.22
N SER A 82 -4.67 12.33 19.05
CA SER A 82 -3.47 13.04 19.46
C SER A 82 -2.44 13.07 18.32
N ALA A 83 -1.59 14.09 18.33
CA ALA A 83 -0.45 14.16 17.41
C ALA A 83 0.44 12.91 17.54
N ALA A 84 0.93 12.39 16.41
CA ALA A 84 1.81 11.23 16.40
C ALA A 84 3.25 11.64 16.72
N CYS A 85 3.92 10.90 17.63
CA CYS A 85 5.33 11.16 17.95
C CYS A 85 6.27 10.88 16.77
N ARG A 86 5.92 9.93 15.92
CA ARG A 86 6.69 9.52 14.74
C ARG A 86 5.72 9.00 13.69
N MET A 87 5.60 9.70 12.57
CA MET A 87 4.82 9.25 11.41
C MET A 87 5.64 9.51 10.16
N ALA A 88 6.19 8.45 9.55
CA ALA A 88 6.99 8.60 8.35
C ALA A 88 6.10 8.89 7.13
N THR A 89 6.65 9.64 6.17
CA THR A 89 6.09 9.68 4.82
C THR A 89 6.29 8.32 4.17
N ILE A 90 5.24 7.82 3.53
CA ILE A 90 5.30 6.59 2.75
C ILE A 90 5.77 6.85 1.34
N LYS A 91 6.34 5.82 0.69
CA LYS A 91 6.74 5.87 -0.71
C LYS A 91 6.09 4.74 -1.50
N TRP A 92 5.99 4.94 -2.81
CA TRP A 92 5.57 3.87 -3.72
C TRP A 92 6.58 2.73 -3.69
N ASN A 93 6.08 1.49 -3.66
CA ASN A 93 6.89 0.28 -3.77
C ASN A 93 6.32 -0.60 -4.89
N ASP A 94 7.14 -0.89 -5.92
CA ASP A 94 6.68 -1.65 -7.08
C ASP A 94 6.43 -3.14 -6.79
N GLU A 95 7.07 -3.72 -5.77
CA GLU A 95 6.82 -5.11 -5.37
C GLU A 95 5.45 -5.26 -4.71
N LEU A 96 5.12 -4.38 -3.76
CA LEU A 96 3.79 -4.33 -3.14
C LEU A 96 2.70 -4.03 -4.18
N ALA A 97 2.97 -3.14 -5.15
CA ALA A 97 2.05 -2.87 -6.24
C ALA A 97 1.83 -4.08 -7.16
N TYR A 98 2.89 -4.86 -7.43
CA TYR A 98 2.78 -6.11 -8.17
C TYR A 98 1.87 -7.11 -7.44
N LEU A 99 2.08 -7.33 -6.14
CA LEU A 99 1.24 -8.23 -5.33
C LEU A 99 -0.22 -7.73 -5.25
N ALA A 100 -0.44 -6.43 -5.09
CA ALA A 100 -1.78 -5.85 -5.16
C ALA A 100 -2.45 -6.11 -6.51
N SER A 101 -1.70 -6.04 -7.61
CA SER A 101 -2.24 -6.36 -8.95
C SER A 101 -2.67 -7.83 -9.09
N LEU A 102 -2.02 -8.76 -8.37
CA LEU A 102 -2.45 -10.15 -8.33
C LEU A 102 -3.77 -10.31 -7.58
N ASN A 103 -3.99 -9.55 -6.50
CA ASN A 103 -5.25 -9.57 -5.76
C ASN A 103 -6.38 -8.97 -6.61
N VAL A 104 -6.14 -7.85 -7.29
CA VAL A 104 -7.12 -7.22 -8.21
C VAL A 104 -7.56 -8.18 -9.32
N ARG A 105 -6.68 -9.05 -9.81
CA ARG A 105 -6.99 -10.06 -10.83
C ARG A 105 -7.92 -11.18 -10.36
N SER A 106 -8.27 -11.21 -9.07
CA SER A 106 -9.38 -12.04 -8.58
C SER A 106 -10.76 -11.44 -8.92
N CYS A 107 -10.84 -10.12 -9.14
CA CYS A 107 -12.09 -9.37 -9.26
C CYS A 107 -13.04 -9.57 -8.07
N GLN A 108 -12.50 -9.93 -6.89
CA GLN A 108 -13.24 -10.10 -5.65
C GLN A 108 -12.85 -8.98 -4.69
N MET A 109 -13.86 -8.43 -4.00
CA MET A 109 -13.66 -7.43 -2.95
C MET A 109 -13.30 -8.14 -1.64
N GLN A 110 -12.16 -8.83 -1.64
CA GLN A 110 -11.69 -9.70 -0.57
C GLN A 110 -10.17 -9.62 -0.41
N HIS A 111 -9.72 -9.60 0.85
CA HIS A 111 -8.29 -9.71 1.15
C HIS A 111 -7.70 -11.03 0.69
N ASP A 112 -6.48 -11.00 0.15
CA ASP A 112 -5.71 -12.22 -0.03
C ASP A 112 -5.24 -12.77 1.32
N GLY A 113 -4.83 -14.04 1.31
CA GLY A 113 -4.41 -14.71 2.55
C GLY A 113 -2.99 -14.36 3.00
N CYS A 114 -2.10 -13.95 2.09
CA CYS A 114 -0.70 -13.67 2.40
C CYS A 114 0.00 -13.01 1.22
N HIS A 115 0.78 -11.96 1.50
CA HIS A 115 1.59 -11.26 0.49
C HIS A 115 2.91 -10.74 1.08
N ASN A 116 3.51 -11.45 2.03
CA ASN A 116 4.82 -11.09 2.58
C ASN A 116 5.90 -11.02 1.49
N THR A 117 6.85 -10.10 1.66
CA THR A 117 8.03 -9.96 0.81
C THR A 117 9.32 -10.24 1.58
N ASP A 118 10.49 -10.07 0.94
CA ASP A 118 11.76 -10.08 1.66
C ASP A 118 11.93 -8.87 2.60
N ALA A 119 11.35 -7.72 2.24
CA ALA A 119 11.47 -6.48 2.99
C ALA A 119 10.32 -6.23 3.97
N PHE A 120 9.12 -6.76 3.67
CA PHE A 120 7.90 -6.44 4.39
C PHE A 120 7.14 -7.71 4.76
N ASP A 121 7.32 -8.14 6.01
CA ASP A 121 6.42 -9.10 6.63
C ASP A 121 5.19 -8.38 7.17
N TRP A 122 4.00 -8.97 6.97
CA TRP A 122 2.73 -8.46 7.51
C TRP A 122 2.37 -7.04 7.02
N SER A 123 2.70 -6.69 5.78
CA SER A 123 2.21 -5.44 5.20
C SER A 123 0.67 -5.40 5.23
N GLY A 124 0.12 -4.22 5.50
CA GLY A 124 -1.32 -4.03 5.49
C GLY A 124 -1.91 -4.07 4.08
N GLN A 125 -3.24 -4.14 3.99
CA GLN A 125 -3.95 -4.06 2.72
C GLN A 125 -5.25 -3.28 2.90
N ASN A 126 -5.42 -2.24 2.08
CA ASN A 126 -6.70 -1.57 1.90
C ASN A 126 -7.27 -1.92 0.53
N LEU A 127 -8.58 -2.11 0.48
CA LEU A 127 -9.30 -2.45 -0.73
C LEU A 127 -10.45 -1.45 -0.93
N ALA A 128 -10.77 -1.17 -2.18
CA ALA A 128 -11.88 -0.29 -2.53
C ALA A 128 -12.56 -0.79 -3.80
N TRP A 129 -13.88 -0.62 -3.86
CA TRP A 129 -14.67 -0.88 -5.06
C TRP A 129 -15.49 0.37 -5.39
N MET A 130 -15.43 0.80 -6.64
CA MET A 130 -16.05 2.04 -7.11
C MET A 130 -16.64 1.82 -8.49
N GLY A 131 -17.88 2.29 -8.69
CA GLY A 131 -18.39 2.55 -10.04
C GLY A 131 -17.77 3.83 -10.59
N TYR A 132 -17.64 3.92 -11.92
CA TYR A 132 -17.12 5.13 -12.56
C TYR A 132 -17.97 5.59 -13.74
N TYR A 133 -17.86 6.87 -14.07
CA TYR A 133 -18.47 7.45 -15.26
C TYR A 133 -17.42 7.67 -16.36
N ASN A 134 -17.84 7.52 -17.62
CA ASN A 134 -16.99 7.83 -18.76
C ASN A 134 -16.95 9.34 -19.04
N PRO A 135 -15.77 9.92 -19.34
CA PRO A 135 -14.46 9.27 -19.39
C PRO A 135 -13.85 9.02 -18.00
N LEU A 136 -13.13 7.90 -17.84
CA LEU A 136 -12.47 7.55 -16.59
C LEU A 136 -11.34 8.54 -16.25
N ASN A 137 -11.46 9.20 -15.09
CA ASN A 137 -10.38 9.99 -14.50
C ASN A 137 -9.66 9.18 -13.41
N VAL A 138 -8.64 8.42 -13.80
CA VAL A 138 -7.91 7.51 -12.89
C VAL A 138 -7.37 8.23 -11.64
N THR A 139 -6.77 9.42 -11.80
CA THR A 139 -6.22 10.17 -10.66
C THR A 139 -7.28 10.50 -9.62
N HIS A 140 -8.44 10.97 -10.06
CA HIS A 140 -9.56 11.25 -9.16
C HIS A 140 -10.00 10.01 -8.37
N TYR A 141 -10.15 8.85 -9.03
CA TYR A 141 -10.57 7.63 -8.34
C TYR A 141 -9.52 7.06 -7.39
N LEU A 142 -8.22 7.26 -7.67
CA LEU A 142 -7.14 6.89 -6.74
C LEU A 142 -7.21 7.74 -5.47
N GLU A 143 -7.32 9.07 -5.62
CA GLU A 143 -7.46 9.99 -4.48
C GLU A 143 -8.76 9.74 -3.72
N TRP A 144 -9.87 9.52 -4.42
CA TRP A 144 -11.16 9.23 -3.80
C TRP A 144 -11.14 7.92 -3.00
N GLY A 145 -10.44 6.88 -3.48
CA GLY A 145 -10.20 5.67 -2.71
C GLY A 145 -9.53 5.94 -1.35
N VAL A 146 -8.50 6.79 -1.35
CA VAL A 146 -7.81 7.20 -0.12
C VAL A 146 -8.73 8.03 0.78
N ASP A 147 -9.53 8.92 0.21
CA ASP A 147 -10.52 9.72 0.97
C ASP A 147 -11.57 8.85 1.65
N MET A 148 -12.06 7.82 0.96
CA MET A 148 -13.01 6.86 1.54
C MET A 148 -12.38 6.13 2.72
N TRP A 149 -11.16 5.62 2.58
CA TRP A 149 -10.44 4.98 3.67
C TRP A 149 -10.20 5.93 4.84
N TYR A 150 -9.79 7.17 4.57
CA TYR A 150 -9.58 8.17 5.61
C TYR A 150 -10.87 8.56 6.34
N SER A 151 -12.02 8.55 5.64
CA SER A 151 -13.31 8.96 6.21
C SER A 151 -13.73 8.16 7.44
N GLU A 152 -13.17 6.96 7.65
CA GLU A 152 -13.37 6.14 8.84
C GLU A 152 -12.79 6.78 10.13
N VAL A 153 -11.97 7.82 10.02
CA VAL A 153 -11.47 8.59 11.17
C VAL A 153 -12.59 9.14 12.05
N LYS A 154 -13.78 9.41 11.49
CA LYS A 154 -14.96 9.87 12.24
C LYS A 154 -15.47 8.84 13.25
N TYR A 155 -15.15 7.56 13.05
CA TYR A 155 -15.54 6.45 13.94
C TYR A 155 -14.35 5.95 14.77
N THR A 156 -13.16 6.48 14.52
CA THR A 156 -11.93 6.07 15.21
C THR A 156 -11.67 6.95 16.42
N LYS A 157 -11.32 6.33 17.55
CA LYS A 157 -10.99 7.00 18.81
C LYS A 157 -9.53 6.76 19.13
N GLN A 158 -8.92 7.67 19.91
CA GLN A 158 -7.55 7.50 20.40
C GLN A 158 -7.31 6.12 21.03
N ALA A 159 -8.24 5.65 21.86
CA ALA A 159 -8.15 4.32 22.49
C ALA A 159 -8.02 3.15 21.50
N TYR A 160 -8.58 3.26 20.29
CA TYR A 160 -8.46 2.22 19.26
C TYR A 160 -7.11 2.28 18.53
N ILE A 161 -6.46 3.46 18.51
CA ILE A 161 -5.10 3.62 18.01
C ILE A 161 -4.10 3.11 19.05
N ASP A 162 -4.31 3.44 20.33
CA ASP A 162 -3.45 3.01 21.44
C ASP A 162 -3.45 1.49 21.60
N ALA A 163 -4.63 0.88 21.47
CA ALA A 163 -4.82 -0.56 21.52
C ALA A 163 -5.91 -0.98 20.52
N TYR A 164 -5.48 -1.58 19.40
CA TYR A 164 -6.42 -2.03 18.38
C TYR A 164 -7.40 -3.07 18.96
N PRO A 165 -8.72 -2.87 18.81
CA PRO A 165 -9.72 -3.72 19.44
C PRO A 165 -9.74 -5.13 18.82
N SER A 166 -9.70 -6.17 19.66
CA SER A 166 -9.73 -7.58 19.21
C SER A 166 -11.12 -8.08 18.80
N ASN A 167 -12.19 -7.51 19.38
CA ASN A 167 -13.59 -7.87 19.11
C ASN A 167 -14.42 -6.63 18.80
N TYR A 168 -13.95 -5.84 17.84
CA TYR A 168 -14.62 -4.60 17.46
C TYR A 168 -15.98 -4.88 16.81
N ASN A 169 -17.02 -4.23 17.33
CA ASN A 169 -18.36 -4.24 16.76
C ASN A 169 -18.80 -2.79 16.54
N GLY A 170 -18.75 -2.33 15.29
CA GLY A 170 -19.06 -0.96 14.93
C GLY A 170 -18.77 -0.65 13.46
N PRO A 171 -18.91 0.62 13.04
CA PRO A 171 -18.54 1.05 11.70
C PRO A 171 -17.06 0.79 11.41
N ALA A 172 -16.71 0.52 10.17
CA ALA A 172 -15.33 0.21 9.78
C ALA A 172 -14.34 1.30 10.22
N ILE A 173 -13.19 0.85 10.74
CA ILE A 173 -12.02 1.65 11.13
C ILE A 173 -10.71 1.09 10.57
N GLY A 174 -10.76 -0.09 9.94
CA GLY A 174 -9.59 -0.84 9.50
C GLY A 174 -8.81 -0.13 8.39
N HIS A 175 -9.51 0.49 7.45
CA HIS A 175 -8.85 1.16 6.34
C HIS A 175 -8.10 2.40 6.81
N PHE A 176 -8.73 3.21 7.66
CA PHE A 176 -8.08 4.36 8.26
C PHE A 176 -6.87 3.95 9.10
N THR A 177 -7.03 2.97 10.00
CA THR A 177 -5.95 2.57 10.91
C THR A 177 -4.72 2.02 10.18
N VAL A 178 -4.89 1.29 9.06
CA VAL A 178 -3.78 0.87 8.20
C VAL A 178 -3.16 2.07 7.46
N LEU A 179 -3.98 2.99 6.94
CA LEU A 179 -3.52 4.19 6.22
C LEU A 179 -2.57 5.06 7.06
N VAL A 180 -2.87 5.20 8.36
CA VAL A 180 -2.11 6.03 9.31
C VAL A 180 -1.26 5.22 10.28
N ALA A 181 -0.96 3.94 9.98
CA ALA A 181 -0.05 3.17 10.83
C ALA A 181 1.38 3.76 10.75
N ASP A 182 1.97 4.05 11.91
CA ASP A 182 3.28 4.70 12.03
C ASP A 182 4.47 3.82 11.59
N ARG A 183 4.25 2.51 11.60
CA ARG A 183 5.22 1.50 11.14
C ARG A 183 5.32 1.40 9.61
N ASN A 184 4.38 1.98 8.87
CA ASN A 184 4.40 2.00 7.41
C ASN A 184 5.33 3.12 6.90
N THR A 185 6.13 2.83 5.88
CA THR A 185 7.16 3.73 5.28
C THR A 185 7.22 3.61 3.76
#